data_AF-A0A7X4I2D6-F1
#
_entry.id   AF-A0A7X4I2D6-F1
#
_cell.length_a   1.000
_cell.length_b   1.000
_cell.length_c   1.000
_cell.angle_alpha   90.00
_cell.angle_beta   90.00
_cell.angle_gamma   90.00
#
_symmetry.space_group_name_H-M   'P 1'
#
loop_
_entity.id
_entity.type
_entity.pdbx_description
1 polymer ?
#
loop_
_entity_poly.entity_id
_entity_poly.type
_entity_poly.pdbx_seq_one_letter_code
_entity_poly.pdbx_strand_id
1 'polypeptide(L)'
;MQHRPSPSSWFLTVAFVAGFAVLGVAGNQTVPPDPEDPALREIIDRGLERAAWAEEEGFETRYRRAMTRRVQRFDGDGEVTDDETLRYQVEPYQGALFARLMARDGEPIDARGRREQERRWEEFQVEIDDPEKRAAREREAEENEIRFDEELIGRYTARLDGVQDLRGRPSHVITFEPRPGRLPVRRRIDHALNRSRGEVWIDTETYEIARVSFQLMDRVRLWWGIIGSISDATGRLERRPVAGDVWLDTEFEIYFHVRVLFRTTRRNTTTQWSEFERAD
;
A
#
# COMPACT_ATOMS: atom_id res chain seq x y z
N MET A 1 9.73 22.51 -23.66
CA MET A 1 9.21 21.23 -23.14
C MET A 1 8.79 21.48 -21.70
N GLN A 2 7.49 21.62 -21.46
CA GLN A 2 6.96 21.84 -20.12
C GLN A 2 6.92 20.48 -19.43
N HIS A 3 7.75 20.29 -18.41
CA HIS A 3 7.58 19.20 -17.45
C HIS A 3 6.22 19.41 -16.78
N ARG A 4 5.23 18.57 -17.12
CA ARG A 4 4.06 18.42 -16.27
C ARG A 4 4.52 17.69 -15.00
N PRO A 5 4.23 18.19 -13.80
CA PRO A 5 4.42 17.38 -12.60
C PRO A 5 3.58 16.11 -12.78
N SER A 6 4.14 14.93 -12.46
CA SER A 6 3.36 13.69 -12.48
C SER A 6 2.20 13.86 -11.51
N PRO A 7 0.97 13.48 -11.88
CA PRO A 7 -0.09 13.35 -10.90
C PRO A 7 0.38 12.30 -9.91
N SER A 8 0.58 12.73 -8.67
CA SER A 8 0.91 11.85 -7.56
C SER A 8 -0.21 10.81 -7.44
N SER A 9 0.07 9.59 -7.89
CA SER A 9 -0.76 8.44 -7.61
C SER A 9 -0.52 8.04 -6.16
N TRP A 10 -1.58 7.69 -5.45
CA TRP A 10 -1.50 7.32 -4.05
C TRP A 10 -1.66 5.81 -3.94
N PHE A 11 -0.62 5.03 -4.26
CA PHE A 11 -0.61 3.62 -3.87
C PHE A 11 0.02 3.43 -2.48
N LEU A 12 -0.87 3.14 -1.52
CA LEU A 12 -0.54 2.74 -0.16
C LEU A 12 0.43 3.70 0.55
N THR A 13 -0.10 4.75 1.20
CA THR A 13 0.55 5.22 2.42
C THR A 13 0.37 4.12 3.47
N VAL A 14 1.20 3.07 3.39
CA VAL A 14 1.47 2.25 4.57
C VAL A 14 2.23 3.19 5.49
N ALA A 15 1.51 3.92 6.32
CA ALA A 15 2.09 4.64 7.44
C ALA A 15 2.64 3.59 8.41
N PHE A 16 3.76 2.97 8.05
CA PHE A 16 4.69 2.39 8.99
C PHE A 16 5.23 3.57 9.78
N VAL A 17 4.53 3.91 10.88
CA VAL A 17 5.12 4.72 11.94
C VAL A 17 6.21 3.86 12.58
N ALA A 18 7.37 3.81 11.92
CA ALA A 18 8.61 3.34 12.47
C ALA A 18 9.72 4.13 11.79
N GLY A 19 10.12 5.18 12.50
CA GLY A 19 11.40 5.81 12.30
C GLY A 19 12.52 4.78 12.11
N PHE A 20 13.59 5.28 11.51
CA PHE A 20 14.99 4.91 11.59
C PHE A 20 15.72 3.92 10.63
N ALA A 21 16.99 4.27 10.42
CA ALA A 21 17.96 3.71 9.49
C ALA A 21 18.76 2.54 10.10
N VAL A 22 19.10 1.51 9.32
CA VAL A 22 20.29 0.68 9.56
C VAL A 22 20.73 -0.10 8.32
N LEU A 23 22.04 -0.28 8.17
CA LEU A 23 22.68 -1.08 7.11
C LEU A 23 22.73 -2.57 7.49
N GLY A 24 22.84 -3.44 6.49
CA GLY A 24 22.59 -4.88 6.60
C GLY A 24 23.81 -5.81 6.67
N VAL A 25 23.56 -7.13 6.70
CA VAL A 25 24.46 -8.23 6.31
C VAL A 25 23.63 -9.44 5.79
N ALA A 26 24.23 -10.21 4.88
CA ALA A 26 23.69 -11.24 3.98
C ALA A 26 23.66 -12.70 4.52
N GLY A 27 23.02 -13.58 3.73
CA GLY A 27 23.07 -15.06 3.76
C GLY A 27 21.68 -15.69 4.02
N ASN A 28 21.17 -16.70 3.30
CA ASN A 28 21.77 -17.70 2.43
C ASN A 28 20.75 -18.16 1.35
N GLN A 29 21.25 -18.74 0.26
CA GLN A 29 20.49 -19.08 -0.96
C GLN A 29 19.64 -20.35 -0.84
N THR A 30 18.47 -20.33 -1.50
CA THR A 30 17.87 -21.51 -2.15
C THR A 30 17.30 -21.09 -3.52
N VAL A 31 17.17 -22.09 -4.39
CA VAL A 31 17.21 -22.09 -5.87
C VAL A 31 16.17 -21.18 -6.55
N PRO A 32 16.53 -20.43 -7.62
CA PRO A 32 15.61 -19.52 -8.30
C PRO A 32 14.68 -20.23 -9.31
N PRO A 33 13.38 -19.88 -9.39
CA PRO A 33 12.54 -20.20 -10.53
C PRO A 33 12.90 -19.39 -11.79
N ASP A 34 12.61 -20.01 -12.93
CA ASP A 34 13.21 -19.87 -14.27
C ASP A 34 13.21 -18.45 -14.88
N PRO A 35 14.35 -17.91 -15.34
CA PRO A 35 14.45 -16.57 -15.90
C PRO A 35 13.76 -16.34 -17.27
N GLU A 36 13.19 -17.34 -17.95
CA GLU A 36 12.83 -17.21 -19.39
C GLU A 36 11.38 -17.56 -19.80
N ASP A 37 10.37 -17.45 -18.94
CA ASP A 37 8.97 -17.59 -19.40
C ASP A 37 8.52 -16.35 -20.20
N PRO A 38 8.34 -16.43 -21.54
CA PRO A 38 7.98 -15.28 -22.35
C PRO A 38 6.57 -14.79 -22.07
N ALA A 39 5.65 -15.68 -21.67
CA ALA A 39 4.28 -15.31 -21.35
C ALA A 39 4.23 -14.52 -20.04
N LEU A 40 4.99 -14.95 -19.02
CA LEU A 40 5.12 -14.20 -17.77
C LEU A 40 5.70 -12.80 -18.02
N ARG A 41 6.75 -12.68 -18.86
CA ARG A 41 7.34 -11.39 -19.21
C ARG A 41 6.33 -10.47 -19.88
N GLU A 42 5.58 -10.96 -20.88
CA GLU A 42 4.55 -10.18 -21.55
C GLU A 42 3.46 -9.67 -20.58
N ILE A 43 3.02 -10.52 -19.65
CA ILE A 43 2.01 -10.12 -18.65
C ILE A 43 2.56 -9.02 -17.72
N ILE A 44 3.81 -9.16 -17.25
CA ILE A 44 4.45 -8.16 -16.40
C ILE A 44 4.65 -6.84 -17.16
N ASP A 45 5.15 -6.88 -18.39
CA ASP A 45 5.40 -5.69 -19.20
C ASP A 45 4.11 -4.90 -19.43
N ARG A 46 3.02 -5.58 -19.80
CA ARG A 46 1.70 -4.94 -19.94
C ARG A 46 1.16 -4.41 -18.62
N GLY A 47 1.41 -5.13 -17.51
CA GLY A 47 1.06 -4.67 -16.18
C GLY A 47 1.81 -3.40 -15.76
N LEU A 48 3.09 -3.29 -16.13
CA LEU A 48 3.92 -2.09 -15.91
C LEU A 48 3.41 -0.91 -16.74
N GLU A 49 3.15 -1.13 -18.03
CA GLU A 49 2.54 -0.11 -18.91
C GLU A 49 1.20 0.37 -18.35
N ARG A 50 0.37 -0.56 -17.87
CA ARG A 50 -0.92 -0.26 -17.29
C ARG A 50 -0.80 0.53 -15.98
N ALA A 51 0.12 0.16 -15.10
CA ALA A 51 0.36 0.86 -13.85
C ALA A 51 0.86 2.28 -14.09
N ALA A 52 1.78 2.47 -15.03
CA ALA A 52 2.29 3.79 -15.42
C ALA A 52 1.17 4.68 -15.99
N TRP A 53 0.34 4.14 -16.89
CA TRP A 53 -0.82 4.87 -17.41
C TRP A 53 -1.82 5.27 -16.32
N ALA A 54 -2.13 4.36 -15.38
CA ALA A 54 -3.04 4.64 -14.28
C ALA A 54 -2.50 5.72 -13.33
N GLU A 55 -1.18 5.74 -13.10
CA GLU A 55 -0.49 6.79 -12.36
C GLU A 55 -0.58 8.13 -13.08
N GLU A 56 -0.29 8.18 -14.39
CA GLU A 56 -0.41 9.39 -15.21
C GLU A 56 -1.84 9.94 -15.28
N GLU A 57 -2.84 9.07 -15.21
CA GLU A 57 -4.23 9.48 -15.10
C GLU A 57 -4.62 9.93 -13.70
N GLY A 58 -3.91 9.52 -12.64
CA GLY A 58 -4.15 10.00 -11.28
C GLY A 58 -5.59 9.74 -10.79
N PHE A 59 -6.19 8.60 -11.15
CA PHE A 59 -7.59 8.33 -10.83
C PHE A 59 -7.89 8.38 -9.33
N GLU A 60 -6.96 7.95 -8.48
CA GLU A 60 -7.10 7.93 -7.02
C GLU A 60 -7.45 9.29 -6.41
N THR A 61 -7.08 10.39 -7.07
CA THR A 61 -7.31 11.78 -6.59
C THR A 61 -8.46 12.47 -7.33
N ARG A 62 -9.22 11.74 -8.16
CA ARG A 62 -10.40 12.23 -8.89
C ARG A 62 -11.72 11.71 -8.33
N TYR A 63 -11.70 10.92 -7.26
CA TYR A 63 -12.91 10.35 -6.67
C TYR A 63 -13.05 10.70 -5.19
N ARG A 64 -14.26 11.14 -4.83
CA ARG A 64 -14.74 11.09 -3.45
C ARG A 64 -15.09 9.64 -3.12
N ARG A 65 -14.81 9.23 -1.88
CA ARG A 65 -15.09 7.86 -1.39
C ARG A 65 -15.33 7.80 0.10
N ALA A 66 -16.18 6.87 0.54
CA ALA A 66 -16.25 6.48 1.94
C ALA A 66 -15.10 5.53 2.28
N MET A 67 -14.50 5.69 3.46
CA MET A 67 -13.44 4.81 3.96
C MET A 67 -13.77 4.32 5.36
N THR A 68 -13.81 3.00 5.55
CA THR A 68 -13.94 2.37 6.87
C THR A 68 -12.62 1.72 7.24
N ARG A 69 -12.04 2.10 8.38
CA ARG A 69 -10.80 1.57 8.90
C ARG A 69 -11.04 0.91 10.25
N ARG A 70 -10.80 -0.40 10.35
CA ARG A 70 -10.79 -1.14 11.61
C ARG A 70 -9.35 -1.38 12.06
N VAL A 71 -9.04 -1.09 13.31
CA VAL A 71 -7.72 -1.27 13.91
C VAL A 71 -7.86 -2.17 15.12
N GLN A 72 -7.21 -3.32 15.08
CA GLN A 72 -7.19 -4.26 16.20
C GLN A 72 -5.78 -4.34 16.76
N ARG A 73 -5.65 -4.32 18.09
CA ARG A 73 -4.38 -4.55 18.80
C ARG A 73 -4.48 -5.80 19.64
N PHE A 74 -3.40 -6.56 19.69
CA PHE A 74 -3.37 -7.85 20.38
C PHE A 74 -2.35 -7.85 21.51
N ASP A 75 -2.63 -8.64 22.55
CA ASP A 75 -1.69 -8.92 23.63
C ASP A 75 -0.64 -9.99 23.25
N GLY A 76 0.07 -10.49 24.26
CA GLY A 76 1.10 -11.53 24.12
C GLY A 76 0.57 -12.91 23.76
N ASP A 77 -0.69 -13.21 24.09
CA ASP A 77 -1.36 -14.49 23.84
C ASP A 77 -2.13 -14.49 22.51
N GLY A 78 -2.33 -13.30 21.92
CA GLY A 78 -3.01 -13.13 20.65
C GLY A 78 -4.48 -12.71 20.80
N GLU A 79 -4.91 -12.38 22.02
CA GLU A 79 -6.25 -11.88 22.29
C GLU A 79 -6.37 -10.40 21.95
N VAL A 80 -7.55 -9.99 21.49
CA VAL A 80 -7.82 -8.59 21.13
C VAL A 80 -7.93 -7.75 22.41
N THR A 81 -7.06 -6.75 22.52
CA THR A 81 -7.05 -5.78 23.64
C THR A 81 -7.76 -4.49 23.32
N ASP A 82 -7.85 -4.16 22.04
CA ASP A 82 -8.41 -2.92 21.53
C ASP A 82 -8.88 -3.17 20.10
N ASP A 83 -10.09 -2.68 19.79
CA ASP A 83 -10.74 -2.82 18.49
C ASP A 83 -11.51 -1.54 18.20
N GLU A 84 -11.00 -0.76 17.27
CA GLU A 84 -11.54 0.55 16.93
C GLU A 84 -11.93 0.59 15.46
N THR A 85 -13.15 1.05 15.17
CA THR A 85 -13.63 1.28 13.81
C THR A 85 -13.83 2.75 13.55
N LEU A 86 -13.20 3.28 12.52
CA LEU A 86 -13.27 4.68 12.10
C LEU A 86 -13.87 4.78 10.71
N ARG A 87 -14.89 5.63 10.55
CA ARG A 87 -15.48 5.94 9.25
C ARG A 87 -15.10 7.33 8.81
N TYR A 88 -14.66 7.48 7.57
CA TYR A 88 -14.24 8.72 6.97
C TYR A 88 -14.99 9.00 5.67
N GLN A 89 -15.13 10.28 5.35
CA GLN A 89 -15.34 10.75 3.99
C GLN A 89 -13.99 11.21 3.44
N VAL A 90 -13.54 10.62 2.33
CA VAL A 90 -12.31 11.00 1.65
C VAL A 90 -12.68 11.89 0.46
N GLU A 91 -12.07 13.07 0.40
CA GLU A 91 -12.39 14.11 -0.58
C GLU A 91 -11.10 14.59 -1.27
N PRO A 92 -11.08 14.68 -2.60
CA PRO A 92 -9.98 15.31 -3.32
C PRO A 92 -10.06 16.84 -3.26
N TYR A 93 -8.88 17.47 -3.24
CA TYR A 93 -8.69 18.92 -3.30
C TYR A 93 -7.36 19.22 -3.98
N GLN A 94 -7.40 19.82 -5.17
CA GLN A 94 -6.22 20.17 -5.96
C GLN A 94 -5.18 19.02 -6.07
N GLY A 95 -5.66 17.79 -6.30
CA GLY A 95 -4.80 16.60 -6.45
C GLY A 95 -4.38 15.93 -5.13
N ALA A 96 -4.72 16.51 -3.97
CA ALA A 96 -4.47 15.91 -2.66
C ALA A 96 -5.76 15.35 -2.03
N LEU A 97 -5.64 14.30 -1.22
CA LEU A 97 -6.78 13.69 -0.53
C LEU A 97 -6.88 14.14 0.93
N PHE A 98 -8.08 14.51 1.35
CA PHE A 98 -8.42 14.78 2.74
C PHE A 98 -9.40 13.73 3.29
N ALA A 99 -9.01 13.06 4.37
CA ALA A 99 -9.90 12.12 5.08
C ALA A 99 -10.55 12.81 6.28
N ARG A 100 -11.82 13.19 6.11
CA ARG A 100 -12.68 13.77 7.15
C ARG A 100 -13.28 12.66 8.02
N LEU A 101 -12.99 12.64 9.32
CA LEU A 101 -13.58 11.65 10.23
C LEU A 101 -15.09 11.92 10.39
N MET A 102 -15.90 10.88 10.25
CA MET A 102 -17.36 10.96 10.32
C MET A 102 -17.93 10.21 11.53
N ALA A 103 -17.34 9.07 11.90
CA ALA A 103 -17.80 8.25 13.01
C ALA A 103 -16.65 7.46 13.65
N ARG A 104 -16.81 7.11 14.93
CA ARG A 104 -15.97 6.18 15.69
C ARG A 104 -16.86 5.13 16.34
N ASP A 105 -16.54 3.86 16.14
CA ASP A 105 -17.26 2.69 16.66
C ASP A 105 -18.77 2.72 16.36
N GLY A 106 -19.11 3.18 15.15
CA GLY A 106 -20.49 3.31 14.68
C GLY A 106 -21.20 4.59 15.14
N GLU A 107 -20.64 5.32 16.10
CA GLU A 107 -21.22 6.57 16.59
C GLU A 107 -20.69 7.78 15.81
N PRO A 108 -21.58 8.66 15.28
CA PRO A 108 -21.15 9.90 14.64
C PRO A 108 -20.31 10.77 15.58
N ILE A 109 -19.30 11.45 15.03
CA ILE A 109 -18.50 12.39 15.83
C ILE A 109 -19.36 13.53 16.40
N ASP A 110 -19.05 13.94 17.63
CA ASP A 110 -19.77 14.99 18.34
C ASP A 110 -19.50 16.40 17.75
N ALA A 111 -20.12 17.43 18.34
CA ALA A 111 -19.97 18.80 17.86
C ALA A 111 -18.51 19.31 17.96
N ARG A 112 -17.75 18.84 18.95
CA ARG A 112 -16.34 19.20 19.12
C ARG A 112 -15.50 18.56 18.03
N GLY A 113 -15.70 17.27 17.76
CA GLY A 113 -15.04 16.54 16.69
C GLY A 113 -15.32 17.15 15.33
N ARG A 114 -16.57 17.59 15.06
CA ARG A 114 -16.90 18.27 13.79
C ARG A 114 -16.12 19.56 13.60
N ARG A 115 -16.06 20.42 14.63
CA ARG A 115 -15.24 21.65 14.61
C ARG A 115 -13.76 21.36 14.42
N GLU A 116 -13.26 20.27 15.00
CA GLU A 116 -11.88 19.85 14.78
C GLU A 116 -11.64 19.41 13.32
N GLN A 117 -12.58 18.69 12.70
CA GLN A 117 -12.47 18.32 11.29
C GLN A 117 -12.54 19.54 10.36
N GLU A 118 -13.38 20.53 10.69
CA GLU A 118 -13.43 21.82 9.98
C GLU A 118 -12.09 22.56 10.06
N ARG A 119 -11.50 22.67 11.26
CA ARG A 119 -10.17 23.28 11.42
C ARG A 119 -9.09 22.52 10.64
N ARG A 120 -9.08 21.18 10.71
CA ARG A 120 -8.14 20.36 9.93
C ARG A 120 -8.29 20.56 8.42
N TRP A 121 -9.52 20.77 7.96
CA TRP A 121 -9.81 21.07 6.57
C TRP A 121 -9.25 22.43 6.16
N GLU A 122 -9.47 23.48 6.96
CA GLU A 122 -8.89 24.81 6.72
C GLU A 122 -7.35 24.78 6.72
N GLU A 123 -6.74 24.11 7.69
CA GLU A 123 -5.29 23.90 7.77
C GLU A 123 -4.75 23.18 6.53
N PHE A 124 -5.45 22.13 6.10
CA PHE A 124 -5.11 21.38 4.89
C PHE A 124 -5.23 22.23 3.62
N GLN A 125 -6.28 23.05 3.49
CA GLN A 125 -6.40 23.96 2.34
C GLN A 125 -5.25 24.96 2.30
N VAL A 126 -4.90 25.59 3.43
CA VAL A 126 -3.77 26.51 3.53
C VAL A 126 -2.44 25.82 3.16
N GLU A 127 -2.27 24.56 3.54
CA GLU A 127 -1.09 23.77 3.17
C GLU A 127 -1.03 23.46 1.68
N ILE A 128 -2.15 23.05 1.07
CA ILE A 128 -2.20 22.67 -0.35
C ILE A 128 -2.17 23.89 -1.28
N ASP A 129 -2.76 25.02 -0.87
CA ASP A 129 -2.76 26.25 -1.66
C ASP A 129 -1.34 26.87 -1.74
N ASP A 130 -0.48 26.60 -0.75
CA ASP A 130 0.94 26.95 -0.74
C ASP A 130 1.74 25.97 -1.64
N PRO A 131 2.31 26.43 -2.78
CA PRO A 131 3.01 25.54 -3.70
C PRO A 131 4.22 24.83 -3.11
N GLU A 132 4.95 25.46 -2.18
CA GLU A 132 6.14 24.85 -1.58
C GLU A 132 5.75 23.72 -0.63
N LYS A 133 4.70 23.94 0.18
CA LYS A 133 4.18 22.92 1.11
C LYS A 133 3.51 21.77 0.38
N ARG A 134 2.71 22.06 -0.66
CA ARG A 134 2.16 21.02 -1.54
C ARG A 134 3.26 20.16 -2.15
N ALA A 135 4.29 20.78 -2.74
CA ALA A 135 5.41 20.03 -3.33
C ALA A 135 6.24 19.26 -2.29
N ALA A 136 6.29 19.72 -1.04
CA ALA A 136 6.93 18.97 0.06
C ALA A 136 6.08 17.75 0.46
N ARG A 137 4.76 17.91 0.55
CA ARG A 137 3.82 16.83 0.84
C ARG A 137 3.80 15.77 -0.25
N GLU A 138 3.80 16.18 -1.52
CA GLU A 138 3.91 15.27 -2.67
C GLU A 138 5.18 14.44 -2.58
N ARG A 139 6.33 15.08 -2.32
CA ARG A 139 7.60 14.36 -2.12
C ARG A 139 7.56 13.38 -0.95
N GLU A 140 6.98 13.76 0.18
CA GLU A 140 6.82 12.86 1.33
C GLU A 140 5.90 11.66 0.99
N ALA A 141 4.85 11.89 0.21
CA ALA A 141 3.98 10.82 -0.26
C ALA A 141 4.74 9.85 -1.19
N GLU A 142 5.47 10.38 -2.17
CA GLU A 142 6.29 9.60 -3.12
C GLU A 142 7.36 8.75 -2.41
N GLU A 143 8.02 9.30 -1.38
CA GLU A 143 9.04 8.56 -0.62
C GLU A 143 8.47 7.29 0.04
N ASN A 144 7.21 7.32 0.48
CA ASN A 144 6.56 6.22 1.18
C ASN A 144 5.75 5.30 0.25
N GLU A 145 5.58 5.66 -1.02
CA GLU A 145 4.75 4.94 -1.99
C GLU A 145 5.43 3.66 -2.50
N ILE A 146 4.70 2.54 -2.56
CA ILE A 146 5.20 1.33 -3.23
C ILE A 146 4.62 1.30 -4.65
N ARG A 147 5.46 1.59 -5.65
CA ARG A 147 5.08 1.56 -7.06
C ARG A 147 5.34 0.20 -7.67
N PHE A 148 4.43 -0.22 -8.55
CA PHE A 148 4.64 -1.38 -9.39
C PHE A 148 5.48 -0.95 -10.59
N ASP A 149 6.81 -0.94 -10.42
CA ASP A 149 7.79 -0.51 -11.41
C ASP A 149 8.88 -1.56 -11.64
N GLU A 150 9.77 -1.31 -12.62
CA GLU A 150 10.88 -2.22 -12.93
C GLU A 150 11.82 -2.43 -11.73
N GLU A 151 11.98 -1.43 -10.87
CA GLU A 151 12.84 -1.56 -9.68
C GLU A 151 12.23 -2.54 -8.69
N LEU A 152 10.93 -2.45 -8.42
CA LEU A 152 10.23 -3.37 -7.54
C LEU A 152 10.25 -4.78 -8.13
N ILE A 153 9.89 -4.93 -9.40
CA ILE A 153 9.84 -6.23 -10.08
C ILE A 153 11.22 -6.89 -10.13
N GLY A 154 12.27 -6.11 -10.36
CA GLY A 154 13.67 -6.58 -10.40
C GLY A 154 14.14 -7.24 -9.10
N ARG A 155 13.45 -7.01 -7.97
CA ARG A 155 13.78 -7.62 -6.67
C ARG A 155 13.32 -9.06 -6.53
N TYR A 156 12.41 -9.53 -7.38
CA TYR A 156 11.75 -10.83 -7.22
C TYR A 156 12.02 -11.77 -8.39
N THR A 157 12.01 -13.06 -8.09
CA THR A 157 11.69 -14.11 -9.06
C THR A 157 10.20 -14.36 -9.04
N ALA A 158 9.61 -14.61 -10.19
CA ALA A 158 8.18 -14.81 -10.34
C ALA A 158 7.90 -16.09 -11.13
N ARG A 159 6.72 -16.67 -10.92
CA ARG A 159 6.21 -17.84 -11.63
C ARG A 159 4.75 -17.60 -12.00
N LEU A 160 4.39 -17.86 -13.26
CA LEU A 160 3.01 -17.86 -13.70
C LEU A 160 2.32 -19.16 -13.26
N ASP A 161 1.24 -19.03 -12.49
CA ASP A 161 0.50 -20.14 -11.90
C ASP A 161 -0.74 -20.51 -12.72
N GLY A 162 -0.99 -19.74 -13.79
CA GLY A 162 -2.10 -19.89 -14.71
C GLY A 162 -3.11 -18.74 -14.61
N VAL A 163 -4.31 -19.01 -15.10
CA VAL A 163 -5.45 -18.08 -15.04
C VAL A 163 -6.50 -18.64 -14.09
N GLN A 164 -6.96 -17.82 -13.16
CA GLN A 164 -8.02 -18.16 -12.21
C GLN A 164 -9.10 -17.10 -12.20
N ASP A 165 -10.31 -17.47 -11.79
CA ASP A 165 -11.39 -16.50 -11.60
C ASP A 165 -11.16 -15.69 -10.32
N LEU A 166 -11.17 -14.37 -10.44
CA LEU A 166 -11.18 -13.44 -9.33
C LEU A 166 -12.46 -12.60 -9.39
N ARG A 167 -13.52 -13.10 -8.74
CA ARG A 167 -14.82 -12.42 -8.63
C ARG A 167 -15.48 -12.21 -10.00
N GLY A 168 -15.51 -13.24 -10.83
CA GLY A 168 -16.09 -13.20 -12.17
C GLY A 168 -15.19 -12.56 -13.23
N ARG A 169 -13.91 -12.29 -12.91
CA ARG A 169 -12.92 -11.74 -13.83
C ARG A 169 -11.72 -12.69 -13.94
N PRO A 170 -11.45 -13.28 -15.12
CA PRO A 170 -10.26 -14.11 -15.29
C PRO A 170 -8.99 -13.27 -15.06
N SER A 171 -8.10 -13.77 -14.21
CA SER A 171 -6.88 -13.09 -13.79
C SER A 171 -5.69 -14.03 -13.86
N HIS A 172 -4.57 -13.54 -14.37
CA HIS A 172 -3.28 -14.21 -14.26
C HIS A 172 -2.85 -14.23 -12.80
N VAL A 173 -2.51 -15.42 -12.29
CA VAL A 173 -1.98 -15.58 -10.93
C VAL A 173 -0.48 -15.76 -11.03
N ILE A 174 0.27 -14.89 -10.36
CA ILE A 174 1.73 -14.91 -10.39
C ILE A 174 2.23 -14.98 -8.95
N THR A 175 2.92 -16.06 -8.59
CA THR A 175 3.63 -16.17 -7.32
C THR A 175 4.98 -15.48 -7.43
N PHE A 176 5.39 -14.74 -6.41
CA PHE A 176 6.69 -14.08 -6.34
C PHE A 176 7.42 -14.34 -5.02
N GLU A 177 8.76 -14.44 -5.11
CA GLU A 177 9.69 -14.58 -3.98
C GLU A 177 10.93 -13.72 -4.23
N PRO A 178 11.61 -13.21 -3.19
CA PRO A 178 12.73 -12.29 -3.37
C PRO A 178 13.92 -13.03 -4.02
N ARG A 179 14.61 -12.36 -4.96
CA ARG A 179 15.79 -12.94 -5.61
C ARG A 179 16.87 -13.25 -4.58
N PRO A 180 17.64 -14.34 -4.77
CA PRO A 180 18.78 -14.62 -3.92
C PRO A 180 19.84 -13.51 -4.06
N GLY A 181 20.52 -13.23 -2.95
CA GLY A 181 21.62 -12.25 -2.92
C GLY A 181 21.25 -10.96 -2.21
N ARG A 182 22.10 -9.94 -2.38
CA ARG A 182 21.92 -8.64 -1.70
C ARG A 182 21.07 -7.73 -2.58
N LEU A 183 19.79 -7.61 -2.21
CA LEU A 183 18.85 -6.68 -2.83
C LEU A 183 19.10 -5.22 -2.37
N PRO A 184 18.79 -4.23 -3.21
CA PRO A 184 18.95 -2.82 -2.86
C PRO A 184 18.03 -2.44 -1.69
N VAL A 185 18.56 -1.60 -0.80
CA VAL A 185 17.81 -1.01 0.31
C VAL A 185 18.04 0.49 0.26
N ARG A 186 17.04 1.22 -0.21
CA ARG A 186 17.02 2.69 -0.26
C ARG A 186 16.12 3.25 0.84
N ARG A 187 15.04 2.53 1.14
CA ARG A 187 14.01 2.88 2.10
C ARG A 187 13.90 1.82 3.19
N ARG A 188 13.30 2.19 4.32
CA ARG A 188 13.10 1.25 5.44
C ARG A 188 12.19 0.09 5.07
N ILE A 189 11.16 0.38 4.27
CA ILE A 189 10.22 -0.62 3.79
C ILE A 189 10.91 -1.69 2.92
N ASP A 190 12.02 -1.35 2.25
CA ASP A 190 12.76 -2.29 1.41
C ASP A 190 13.31 -3.48 2.22
N HIS A 191 13.59 -3.32 3.52
CA HIS A 191 13.99 -4.45 4.35
C HIS A 191 12.90 -5.52 4.48
N ALA A 192 11.64 -5.10 4.53
CA ALA A 192 10.49 -5.99 4.56
C ALA A 192 10.19 -6.52 3.15
N LEU A 193 10.19 -5.65 2.13
CA LEU A 193 9.96 -6.04 0.73
C LEU A 193 10.94 -7.11 0.27
N ASN A 194 12.23 -6.91 0.52
CA ASN A 194 13.30 -7.84 0.14
C ASN A 194 13.26 -9.19 0.89
N ARG A 195 12.31 -9.37 1.81
CA ARG A 195 12.05 -10.62 2.54
C ARG A 195 10.57 -11.01 2.49
N SER A 196 9.83 -10.44 1.55
CA SER A 196 8.42 -10.72 1.35
C SER A 196 8.23 -11.64 0.15
N ARG A 197 7.27 -12.55 0.27
CA ARG A 197 6.76 -13.36 -0.83
C ARG A 197 5.27 -13.23 -0.90
N GLY A 198 4.68 -13.61 -2.02
CA GLY A 198 3.24 -13.60 -2.14
C GLY A 198 2.76 -13.86 -3.54
N GLU A 199 1.58 -13.33 -3.84
CA GLU A 199 0.90 -13.52 -5.11
C GLU A 199 0.39 -12.18 -5.63
N VAL A 200 0.54 -11.95 -6.92
CA VAL A 200 -0.12 -10.86 -7.64
C VAL A 200 -1.10 -11.43 -8.63
N TRP A 201 -2.29 -10.85 -8.67
CA TRP A 201 -3.38 -11.19 -9.58
C TRP A 201 -3.54 -10.04 -10.55
N ILE A 202 -3.34 -10.32 -11.84
CA ILE A 202 -3.42 -9.34 -12.92
C ILE A 202 -4.61 -9.69 -13.81
N ASP A 203 -5.53 -8.75 -13.98
CA ASP A 203 -6.72 -8.93 -14.82
C ASP A 203 -6.32 -9.22 -16.27
N THR A 204 -6.93 -10.24 -16.89
CA THR A 204 -6.56 -10.68 -18.24
C THR A 204 -7.00 -9.71 -19.35
N GLU A 205 -7.98 -8.85 -19.08
CA GLU A 205 -8.54 -7.92 -20.06
C GLU A 205 -7.82 -6.56 -19.99
N THR A 206 -7.66 -6.01 -18.78
CA THR A 206 -7.11 -4.66 -18.58
C THR A 206 -5.64 -4.64 -18.18
N TYR A 207 -5.05 -5.79 -17.82
CA TYR A 207 -3.72 -5.91 -17.22
C TYR A 207 -3.57 -5.12 -15.91
N GLU A 208 -4.68 -4.79 -15.24
CA GLU A 208 -4.64 -4.16 -13.92
C GLU A 208 -4.31 -5.14 -12.82
N ILE A 209 -3.58 -4.64 -11.81
CA ILE A 209 -3.34 -5.39 -10.58
C ILE A 209 -4.64 -5.40 -9.77
N ALA A 210 -5.33 -6.54 -9.80
CA ALA A 210 -6.63 -6.72 -9.14
C ALA A 210 -6.49 -7.16 -7.67
N ARG A 211 -5.40 -7.84 -7.32
CA ARG A 211 -5.07 -8.22 -5.95
C ARG A 211 -3.57 -8.40 -5.79
N VAL A 212 -3.05 -8.01 -4.63
CA VAL A 212 -1.71 -8.41 -4.15
C VAL A 212 -1.88 -9.02 -2.77
N SER A 213 -1.28 -10.18 -2.52
CA SER A 213 -1.06 -10.72 -1.18
C SER A 213 0.42 -10.81 -0.92
N PHE A 214 0.85 -10.55 0.32
CA PHE A 214 2.25 -10.69 0.70
C PHE A 214 2.38 -11.14 2.15
N GLN A 215 3.48 -11.81 2.44
CA GLN A 215 3.87 -12.20 3.77
C GLN A 215 5.39 -12.15 3.94
N LEU A 216 5.82 -11.82 5.14
CA LEU A 216 7.23 -11.83 5.51
C LEU A 216 7.71 -13.27 5.67
N MET A 217 8.78 -13.63 4.97
CA MET A 217 9.38 -14.97 5.02
C MET A 217 10.14 -15.20 6.33
N ASP A 218 10.87 -14.19 6.77
CA ASP A 218 11.77 -14.27 7.91
C ASP A 218 11.79 -12.98 8.72
N ARG A 219 12.07 -13.11 10.01
CA ARG A 219 12.22 -11.96 10.92
C ARG A 219 13.20 -10.93 10.33
N VAL A 220 12.72 -9.69 10.19
CA VAL A 220 13.54 -8.52 9.84
C VAL A 220 14.09 -7.91 11.11
N ARG A 221 15.40 -7.98 11.31
CA ARG A 221 16.09 -7.24 12.37
C ARG A 221 16.18 -5.77 11.97
N LEU A 222 15.73 -4.90 12.85
CA LEU A 222 15.92 -3.46 12.75
C LEU A 222 17.18 -3.10 13.55
N TRP A 223 17.89 -2.04 13.15
CA TRP A 223 18.94 -1.42 13.97
C TRP A 223 20.08 -2.33 14.46
N TRP A 224 20.81 -2.97 13.55
CA TRP A 224 21.90 -3.92 13.84
C TRP A 224 21.49 -5.09 14.75
N GLY A 225 20.18 -5.35 14.93
CA GLY A 225 19.66 -6.47 15.72
C GLY A 225 19.46 -6.21 17.21
N ILE A 226 19.68 -4.97 17.70
CA ILE A 226 19.62 -4.67 19.14
C ILE A 226 18.33 -3.96 19.55
N ILE A 227 17.79 -3.08 18.69
CA ILE A 227 16.70 -2.17 19.08
C ILE A 227 15.33 -2.69 18.67
N GLY A 228 15.20 -3.52 17.63
CA GLY A 228 13.89 -4.05 17.26
C GLY A 228 13.88 -5.07 16.15
N SER A 229 12.71 -5.62 15.88
CA SER A 229 12.48 -6.57 14.79
C SER A 229 11.03 -6.61 14.34
N ILE A 230 10.81 -6.82 13.05
CA ILE A 230 9.52 -7.26 12.50
C ILE A 230 9.57 -8.79 12.47
N SER A 231 8.79 -9.45 13.31
CA SER A 231 8.76 -10.92 13.37
C SER A 231 7.74 -11.52 12.42
N ASP A 232 6.70 -10.77 12.10
CA ASP A 232 5.63 -11.20 11.21
C ASP A 232 5.04 -9.96 10.54
N ALA A 233 4.67 -10.11 9.27
CA ALA A 233 3.87 -9.15 8.55
C ALA A 233 3.15 -9.88 7.41
N THR A 234 1.84 -9.71 7.33
CA THR A 234 1.03 -10.19 6.21
C THR A 234 0.19 -9.04 5.71
N GLY A 235 -0.13 -9.04 4.43
CA GLY A 235 -1.02 -8.04 3.86
C GLY A 235 -1.70 -8.50 2.60
N ARG A 236 -2.81 -7.82 2.30
CA ARG A 236 -3.61 -8.05 1.10
C ARG A 236 -4.19 -6.72 0.64
N LEU A 237 -3.98 -6.38 -0.62
CA LEU A 237 -4.62 -5.27 -1.31
C LEU A 237 -5.57 -5.84 -2.36
N GLU A 238 -6.77 -5.28 -2.46
CA GLU A 238 -7.72 -5.57 -3.52
C GLU A 238 -8.15 -4.31 -4.25
N ARG A 239 -8.07 -4.36 -5.57
CA ARG A 239 -8.57 -3.34 -6.49
C ARG A 239 -9.72 -3.88 -7.31
N ARG A 240 -10.64 -3.00 -7.68
CA ARG A 240 -11.82 -3.32 -8.50
C ARG A 240 -12.11 -2.19 -9.49
N PRO A 241 -12.73 -2.50 -10.63
CA PRO A 241 -13.25 -1.46 -11.52
C PRO A 241 -14.38 -0.71 -10.79
N VAL A 242 -14.31 0.61 -10.76
CA VAL A 242 -15.32 1.49 -10.13
C VAL A 242 -16.15 2.27 -11.14
N ALA A 243 -15.59 2.53 -12.33
CA ALA A 243 -16.28 3.18 -13.44
C ALA A 243 -15.51 2.96 -14.75
N GLY A 244 -16.14 2.36 -15.76
CA GLY A 244 -15.46 2.08 -17.04
C GLY A 244 -14.17 1.29 -16.82
N ASP A 245 -13.05 1.85 -17.28
CA ASP A 245 -11.70 1.27 -17.15
C ASP A 245 -10.92 1.83 -15.93
N VAL A 246 -11.60 2.45 -14.96
CA VAL A 246 -10.96 2.99 -13.75
C VAL A 246 -10.95 1.95 -12.64
N TRP A 247 -9.76 1.58 -12.18
CA TRP A 247 -9.54 0.65 -11.07
C TRP A 247 -9.03 1.39 -9.83
N LEU A 248 -9.73 1.25 -8.71
CA LEU A 248 -9.34 1.84 -7.42
C LEU A 248 -9.22 0.78 -6.34
N ASP A 249 -8.47 1.11 -5.29
CA ASP A 249 -8.39 0.33 -4.05
C ASP A 249 -9.78 0.20 -3.40
N THR A 250 -10.15 -1.02 -3.03
CA THR A 250 -11.43 -1.31 -2.37
C THR A 250 -11.27 -1.98 -1.02
N GLU A 251 -10.18 -2.71 -0.81
CA GLU A 251 -9.86 -3.34 0.46
C GLU A 251 -8.36 -3.41 0.65
N PHE A 252 -7.89 -3.07 1.84
CA PHE A 252 -6.51 -3.26 2.26
C PHE A 252 -6.49 -3.84 3.66
N GLU A 253 -5.80 -4.95 3.84
CA GLU A 253 -5.58 -5.58 5.12
C GLU A 253 -4.08 -5.69 5.37
N ILE A 254 -3.64 -5.36 6.58
CA ILE A 254 -2.26 -5.55 7.00
C ILE A 254 -2.19 -5.94 8.47
N TYR A 255 -1.54 -7.06 8.72
CA TYR A 255 -1.12 -7.48 10.04
C TYR A 255 0.39 -7.30 10.19
N PHE A 256 0.83 -6.87 11.37
CA PHE A 256 2.25 -6.87 11.71
C PHE A 256 2.49 -7.14 13.19
N HIS A 257 3.62 -7.82 13.44
CA HIS A 257 4.17 -8.08 14.76
C HIS A 257 5.56 -7.48 14.85
N VAL A 258 5.65 -6.33 15.52
CA VAL A 258 6.87 -5.57 15.68
C VAL A 258 7.28 -5.53 17.14
N ARG A 259 8.57 -5.71 17.40
CA ARG A 259 9.17 -5.49 18.71
C ARG A 259 10.15 -4.34 18.61
N VAL A 260 10.07 -3.39 19.55
CA VAL A 260 11.05 -2.33 19.74
C VAL A 260 11.43 -2.31 21.23
N LEU A 261 12.69 -2.61 21.53
CA LEU A 261 13.23 -2.77 22.87
C LEU A 261 12.40 -3.78 23.70
N PHE A 262 11.70 -3.30 24.73
CA PHE A 262 10.83 -4.07 25.62
C PHE A 262 9.33 -3.95 25.26
N ARG A 263 8.99 -3.19 24.22
CA ARG A 263 7.60 -3.03 23.75
C ARG A 263 7.35 -3.91 22.54
N THR A 264 6.26 -4.66 22.59
CA THR A 264 5.75 -5.45 21.48
C THR A 264 4.47 -4.82 20.99
N THR A 265 4.27 -4.79 19.68
CA THR A 265 3.05 -4.33 19.03
C THR A 265 2.63 -5.38 18.04
N ARG A 266 1.44 -5.92 18.26
CA ARG A 266 0.73 -6.77 17.31
C ARG A 266 -0.51 -6.00 16.90
N ARG A 267 -0.68 -5.80 15.59
CA ARG A 267 -1.76 -4.98 15.09
C ARG A 267 -2.26 -5.53 13.76
N ASN A 268 -3.58 -5.62 13.62
CA ASN A 268 -4.25 -5.78 12.35
C ASN A 268 -4.90 -4.45 11.97
N THR A 269 -4.92 -4.13 10.69
CA THR A 269 -5.66 -2.99 10.18
C THR A 269 -6.32 -3.39 8.86
N THR A 270 -7.65 -3.33 8.85
CA THR A 270 -8.46 -3.51 7.66
C THR A 270 -9.01 -2.16 7.25
N THR A 271 -8.86 -1.81 5.99
CA THR A 271 -9.40 -0.60 5.37
C THR A 271 -10.26 -1.01 4.20
N GLN A 272 -11.46 -0.46 4.12
CA GLN A 272 -12.39 -0.69 3.03
C GLN A 272 -12.81 0.66 2.44
N TRP A 273 -12.84 0.73 1.12
CA TRP A 273 -13.33 1.89 0.39
C TRP A 273 -14.58 1.54 -0.40
N SER A 274 -15.53 2.48 -0.42
CA SER A 274 -16.84 2.32 -1.06
C SER A 274 -17.39 3.69 -1.46
N GLU A 275 -18.58 3.72 -2.06
CA GLU A 275 -19.26 4.97 -2.43
C GLU A 275 -18.37 5.88 -3.31
N PHE A 276 -17.78 5.30 -4.36
CA PHE A 276 -16.90 6.02 -5.28
C PHE A 276 -17.73 6.95 -6.17
N GLU A 277 -17.49 8.25 -6.03
CA GLU A 277 -18.13 9.29 -6.81
C GLU A 277 -17.06 10.15 -7.46
N ARG A 278 -17.12 10.31 -8.78
CA ARG A 278 -16.18 11.19 -9.48
C ARG A 278 -16.35 12.62 -8.96
N ALA A 279 -15.26 13.22 -8.51
CA ALA A 279 -15.21 14.63 -8.17
C ALA A 279 -15.02 15.45 -9.45
N ASP A 280 -15.79 16.53 -9.57
CA ASP A 280 -15.74 17.48 -10.68
C ASP A 280 -14.50 18.40 -10.63
#